data_AF-A0A938B373-F1
#
_entry.id   AF-A0A938B373-F1
#
_cell.length_a   1.000
_cell.length_b   1.000
_cell.length_c   1.000
_cell.angle_alpha   90.00
_cell.angle_beta   90.00
_cell.angle_gamma   90.00
#
_symmetry.space_group_name_H-M   'P 1'
#
loop_
_entity.id
_entity.type
_entity.pdbx_description
1 polymer ?
#
loop_
_entity_poly.entity_id
_entity_poly.type
_entity_poly.pdbx_seq_one_letter_code
_entity_poly.pdbx_strand_id
1 'polypeptide(L)'
;GVDRVGATAQALGQWAEAEAAYRESLGLRRQQRERLGETPETVRDLSIALNRVGATAQALGQWEDARQLYQEALLLGRRLALAFPSHVEYQQTVKRLEDKLTELPTAPLSTSQASARDH
;
A
#
# COMPACT_ATOMS: atom_id res chain seq x y z
N GLY A 1 7.12 -15.07 28.41
CA GLY A 1 5.69 -14.96 28.07
C GLY A 1 5.50 -15.35 26.62
N VAL A 2 4.96 -16.54 26.39
CA VAL A 2 4.75 -17.13 25.05
C VAL A 2 3.55 -16.50 24.31
N ASP A 3 2.65 -15.84 25.04
CA ASP A 3 1.38 -15.31 24.50
C ASP A 3 1.57 -14.16 23.51
N ARG A 4 2.55 -13.27 23.75
CA ARG A 4 2.84 -12.16 22.82
C ARG A 4 3.50 -12.64 21.53
N VAL A 5 4.34 -13.67 21.60
CA VAL A 5 5.02 -14.24 20.43
C VAL A 5 4.00 -14.98 19.56
N GLY A 6 3.10 -15.75 20.18
CA GLY A 6 2.00 -16.42 19.47
C GLY A 6 1.05 -15.43 18.78
N ALA A 7 0.62 -14.37 19.47
CA ALA A 7 -0.23 -13.34 18.89
C ALA A 7 0.44 -12.59 17.70
N THR A 8 1.74 -12.31 17.82
CA THR A 8 2.51 -11.65 16.75
C THR A 8 2.67 -12.57 15.54
N ALA A 9 2.99 -13.84 15.76
CA ALA A 9 3.12 -14.82 14.69
C ALA A 9 1.78 -15.05 13.95
N GLN A 10 0.67 -15.10 14.68
CA GLN A 10 -0.66 -15.23 14.09
C GLN A 10 -1.03 -14.00 13.26
N ALA A 11 -0.79 -12.79 13.77
CA ALA A 11 -1.06 -11.56 13.03
C ALA A 11 -0.22 -11.51 11.75
N LEU A 12 1.08 -11.81 11.82
CA LEU A 12 1.96 -11.87 10.65
C LEU A 12 1.47 -12.88 9.61
N GLY A 13 1.00 -14.06 10.04
CA GLY A 13 0.40 -15.06 9.15
C GLY A 13 -0.83 -14.53 8.41
N GLN A 14 -1.74 -13.85 9.11
CA GLN A 14 -2.94 -13.24 8.51
C GLN A 14 -2.58 -12.12 7.53
N TRP A 15 -1.56 -11.31 7.82
CA TRP A 15 -1.07 -10.27 6.92
C TRP A 15 -0.44 -10.84 5.66
N ALA A 16 0.32 -11.93 5.76
CA ALA A 16 0.92 -12.61 4.61
C ALA A 16 -0.15 -13.23 3.69
N GLU A 17 -1.19 -13.84 4.26
CA GLU A 17 -2.32 -14.36 3.48
C GLU A 17 -3.09 -13.23 2.78
N ALA A 18 -3.35 -12.13 3.49
CA ALA A 18 -3.97 -10.94 2.92
C ALA A 18 -3.11 -10.32 1.80
N GLU A 19 -1.78 -10.33 1.96
CA GLU A 19 -0.84 -9.86 0.93
C GLU A 19 -0.99 -10.67 -0.36
N ALA A 20 -1.02 -11.99 -0.26
CA ALA A 20 -1.18 -12.87 -1.42
C ALA A 20 -2.50 -12.58 -2.16
N ALA A 21 -3.61 -12.49 -1.43
CA ALA A 21 -4.92 -12.20 -2.01
C ALA A 21 -4.97 -10.80 -2.69
N TYR A 22 -4.35 -9.79 -2.08
CA TYR A 22 -4.29 -8.46 -2.68
C TYR A 22 -3.34 -8.39 -3.88
N ARG A 23 -2.21 -9.12 -3.87
CA ARG A 23 -1.30 -9.21 -5.04
C ARG A 23 -1.97 -9.92 -6.21
N GLU A 24 -2.75 -10.96 -5.96
CA GLU A 24 -3.56 -11.62 -7.00
C GLU A 24 -4.60 -10.64 -7.58
N SER A 25 -5.35 -9.95 -6.71
CA SER A 25 -6.31 -8.93 -7.11
C SER A 25 -5.65 -7.83 -7.96
N LEU A 26 -4.45 -7.38 -7.59
CA LEU A 26 -3.67 -6.41 -8.35
C LEU A 26 -3.30 -6.95 -9.75
N GLY A 27 -2.90 -8.21 -9.85
CA GLY A 27 -2.66 -8.88 -11.13
C GLY A 27 -3.89 -8.88 -12.03
N LEU A 28 -5.07 -9.19 -11.48
CA LEU A 28 -6.34 -9.15 -12.20
C LEU A 28 -6.69 -7.73 -12.68
N ARG A 29 -6.44 -6.70 -11.87
CA ARG A 29 -6.67 -5.30 -12.29
C ARG A 29 -5.73 -4.87 -13.43
N ARG A 30 -4.46 -5.31 -13.41
CA ARG A 30 -3.52 -5.06 -14.51
C ARG A 30 -4.00 -5.72 -15.80
N GLN A 31 -4.38 -7.01 -15.75
CA GLN A 31 -4.94 -7.72 -16.90
C GLN A 31 -6.25 -7.09 -17.39
N GLN A 32 -7.11 -6.64 -16.48
CA GLN A 32 -8.36 -5.96 -16.83
C GLN A 32 -8.08 -4.68 -17.62
N ARG A 33 -7.11 -3.87 -17.18
CA ARG A 33 -6.70 -2.65 -17.89
C ARG A 33 -6.10 -2.95 -19.26
N GLU A 34 -5.32 -4.03 -19.39
CA GLU A 34 -4.78 -4.47 -20.69
C GLU A 34 -5.90 -4.87 -21.67
N ARG A 35 -6.94 -5.55 -21.18
CA ARG A 35 -8.06 -6.03 -22.02
C ARG A 35 -9.08 -4.95 -22.35
N LEU A 36 -9.44 -4.12 -21.39
CA LEU A 36 -10.51 -3.11 -21.50
C LEU A 36 -9.98 -1.72 -21.86
N GLY A 37 -8.66 -1.52 -21.83
CA GLY A 37 -8.02 -0.24 -22.03
C GLY A 37 -8.00 0.64 -20.77
N GLU A 38 -7.43 1.83 -20.94
CA GLU A 38 -7.38 2.85 -19.90
C GLU A 38 -8.68 3.66 -19.86
N THR A 39 -9.60 3.25 -18.99
CA THR A 39 -10.80 4.02 -18.63
C THR A 39 -10.64 4.58 -17.21
N PRO A 40 -11.43 5.60 -16.82
CA PRO A 40 -11.40 6.11 -15.44
C PRO A 40 -11.61 5.01 -14.39
N GLU A 41 -12.48 4.04 -14.68
CA GLU A 41 -12.78 2.91 -13.79
C GLU A 41 -11.58 1.96 -13.67
N THR A 42 -10.95 1.57 -14.79
CA THR A 42 -9.80 0.64 -14.73
C THR A 42 -8.59 1.30 -14.06
N VAL A 43 -8.40 2.60 -14.26
CA VAL A 43 -7.35 3.38 -13.59
C VAL A 43 -7.63 3.52 -12.09
N ARG A 44 -8.87 3.82 -11.70
CA ARG A 44 -9.27 3.95 -10.29
C ARG A 44 -9.10 2.62 -9.56
N ASP A 45 -9.60 1.56 -10.14
CA ASP A 45 -9.59 0.25 -9.52
C ASP A 45 -8.15 -0.30 -9.37
N LEU A 46 -7.27 -0.02 -10.33
CA LEU A 46 -5.85 -0.33 -10.21
C LEU A 46 -5.17 0.50 -9.11
N SER A 47 -5.46 1.81 -9.02
CA SER A 47 -4.94 2.68 -7.94
C SER A 47 -5.36 2.17 -6.55
N ILE A 48 -6.61 1.74 -6.40
CA ILE A 48 -7.12 1.16 -5.14
C ILE A 48 -6.39 -0.16 -4.81
N ALA A 49 -6.20 -1.04 -5.79
CA ALA A 49 -5.50 -2.30 -5.59
C ALA A 49 -4.05 -2.08 -5.14
N LEU A 50 -3.32 -1.18 -5.80
CA LEU A 50 -1.96 -0.79 -5.43
C LEU A 50 -1.88 -0.23 -4.01
N ASN A 51 -2.81 0.65 -3.62
CA ASN A 51 -2.89 1.18 -2.26
C ASN A 51 -3.11 0.08 -1.21
N ARG A 52 -3.94 -0.93 -1.50
CA ARG A 52 -4.17 -2.06 -0.57
C ARG A 52 -2.92 -2.92 -0.39
N VAL A 53 -2.25 -3.29 -1.49
CA VAL A 53 -0.99 -4.05 -1.40
C VAL A 53 0.08 -3.22 -0.68
N GLY A 54 0.17 -1.91 -0.97
CA GLY A 54 1.12 -1.01 -0.29
C GLY A 54 0.87 -0.90 1.22
N ALA A 55 -0.39 -0.90 1.65
CA ALA A 55 -0.75 -0.91 3.07
C ALA A 55 -0.35 -2.21 3.76
N THR A 56 -0.50 -3.35 3.09
CA THR A 56 -0.03 -4.63 3.62
C THR A 56 1.49 -4.70 3.69
N ALA A 57 2.20 -4.25 2.65
CA ALA A 57 3.65 -4.15 2.66
C ALA A 57 4.16 -3.24 3.80
N GLN A 58 3.48 -2.11 4.03
CA GLN A 58 3.75 -1.23 5.17
C GLN A 58 3.55 -1.93 6.52
N ALA A 59 2.46 -2.69 6.68
CA ALA A 59 2.19 -3.44 7.92
C ALA A 59 3.22 -4.56 8.19
N LEU A 60 3.79 -5.13 7.12
CA LEU A 60 4.86 -6.15 7.18
C LEU A 60 6.27 -5.54 7.31
N GLY A 61 6.39 -4.21 7.35
CA GLY A 61 7.68 -3.52 7.42
C GLY A 61 8.50 -3.56 6.13
N GLN A 62 7.87 -3.90 5.00
CA GLN A 62 8.45 -3.88 3.66
C GLN A 62 8.37 -2.46 3.10
N TRP A 63 9.12 -1.53 3.69
CA TRP A 63 8.96 -0.08 3.45
C TRP A 63 9.23 0.35 2.00
N GLU A 64 10.22 -0.25 1.34
CA GLU A 64 10.55 0.05 -0.06
C GLU A 64 9.44 -0.42 -1.01
N ASP A 65 8.94 -1.64 -0.84
CA ASP A 65 7.81 -2.18 -1.61
C ASP A 65 6.56 -1.32 -1.42
N ALA A 66 6.23 -0.96 -0.17
CA ALA A 66 5.13 -0.06 0.14
C ALA A 66 5.26 1.29 -0.56
N ARG A 67 6.48 1.86 -0.58
CA ARG A 67 6.75 3.14 -1.24
C ARG A 67 6.53 3.06 -2.75
N GLN A 68 7.06 2.03 -3.40
CA GLN A 68 6.87 1.82 -4.84
C GLN A 68 5.39 1.67 -5.20
N LEU A 69 4.64 0.88 -4.43
CA LEU A 69 3.22 0.65 -4.64
C LEU A 69 2.38 1.93 -4.45
N TYR A 70 2.67 2.72 -3.40
CA TYR A 70 1.98 3.99 -3.19
C TYR A 70 2.35 5.05 -4.24
N GLN A 71 3.59 5.09 -4.73
CA GLN A 71 3.99 5.97 -5.82
C GLN A 71 3.25 5.64 -7.13
N GLU A 72 3.15 4.35 -7.48
CA GLU A 72 2.37 3.91 -8.65
C GLU A 72 0.88 4.27 -8.48
N ALA A 73 0.31 4.02 -7.29
CA ALA A 73 -1.08 4.39 -6.99
C ALA A 73 -1.31 5.90 -7.11
N LEU A 74 -0.36 6.72 -6.63
CA LEU A 74 -0.43 8.19 -6.63
C LEU A 74 -0.38 8.76 -8.04
N LEU A 75 0.47 8.20 -8.91
CA LEU A 75 0.52 8.59 -10.32
C LEU A 75 -0.84 8.40 -11.00
N LEU A 76 -1.48 7.26 -10.78
CA LEU A 76 -2.82 6.97 -11.31
C LEU A 76 -3.89 7.88 -10.69
N GLY A 77 -3.85 8.08 -9.38
CA GLY A 77 -4.77 8.97 -8.66
C GLY A 77 -4.68 10.42 -9.15
N ARG A 78 -3.46 10.93 -9.37
CA ARG A 78 -3.24 12.28 -9.92
C ARG A 78 -3.79 12.43 -11.32
N ARG A 79 -3.62 11.41 -12.18
CA ARG A 79 -4.20 11.40 -13.52
C ARG A 79 -5.73 11.52 -13.48
N LEU A 80 -6.40 10.80 -12.58
CA LEU A 80 -7.85 10.91 -12.39
C LEU A 80 -8.26 12.27 -11.82
N ALA A 81 -7.54 12.76 -10.82
CA ALA A 81 -7.80 14.07 -10.21
C ALA A 81 -7.67 15.23 -11.21
N LEU A 82 -6.72 15.13 -12.15
CA LEU A 82 -6.54 16.11 -13.23
C LEU A 82 -7.65 16.00 -14.28
N ALA A 83 -8.06 14.79 -14.66
CA ALA A 83 -9.12 14.57 -15.65
C ALA A 83 -10.52 14.94 -15.13
N PHE A 84 -10.76 14.79 -13.82
CA PHE A 84 -12.05 15.02 -13.18
C PHE A 84 -11.90 15.89 -11.92
N PRO A 85 -11.63 17.20 -12.08
CA PRO A 85 -11.27 18.09 -10.96
C PRO A 85 -12.41 18.25 -9.93
N SER A 86 -13.67 18.16 -10.36
CA SER A 86 -14.84 18.23 -9.47
C SER A 86 -15.12 16.93 -8.71
N HIS A 87 -14.42 15.83 -9.04
CA HIS A 87 -14.63 14.54 -8.39
C HIS A 87 -13.80 14.45 -7.09
N VAL A 88 -14.43 14.83 -5.98
CA VAL A 88 -13.78 14.95 -4.66
C VAL A 88 -13.06 13.66 -4.23
N GLU A 89 -13.60 12.48 -4.55
CA GLU A 89 -12.99 11.20 -4.19
C GLU A 89 -11.57 11.03 -4.78
N TYR A 90 -11.31 11.55 -5.98
CA TYR A 90 -9.98 11.45 -6.59
C TYR A 90 -8.97 12.37 -5.89
N GLN A 91 -9.40 13.57 -5.50
CA GLN A 91 -8.59 14.49 -4.71
C GLN A 91 -8.25 13.89 -3.34
N GLN A 92 -9.24 13.29 -2.68
CA GLN A 92 -9.05 12.61 -1.39
C GLN A 92 -8.10 11.40 -1.51
N THR A 93 -8.20 10.65 -2.61
CA THR A 93 -7.31 9.51 -2.87
C THR A 93 -5.87 9.97 -3.03
N VAL A 94 -5.63 11.02 -3.83
CA VAL A 94 -4.30 11.65 -3.98
C VAL A 94 -3.77 12.10 -2.62
N LYS A 95 -4.55 12.85 -1.85
CA LYS A 95 -4.15 13.35 -0.54
C LYS A 95 -3.77 12.23 0.42
N ARG A 96 -4.59 11.18 0.50
CA ARG A 96 -4.31 10.01 1.35
C ARG A 96 -3.02 9.29 0.96
N LEU A 97 -2.73 9.18 -0.34
CA LEU A 97 -1.52 8.53 -0.83
C LEU A 97 -0.27 9.39 -0.57
N GLU A 98 -0.39 10.71 -0.67
CA GLU A 98 0.68 11.64 -0.29
C GLU A 98 1.00 11.54 1.20
N ASP A 99 -0.04 11.55 2.06
CA ASP A 99 0.13 11.43 3.50
C ASP A 99 0.82 10.10 3.86
N LYS A 100 0.37 8.98 3.26
CA LYS A 100 1.01 7.67 3.41
C LYS A 100 2.48 7.65 3.01
N LEU A 101 2.85 8.30 1.90
CA LEU A 101 4.24 8.38 1.46
C LEU A 101 5.11 9.21 2.40
N THR A 102 4.57 10.26 3.00
CA THR A 102 5.25 11.07 4.02
C THR A 102 5.43 10.30 5.33
N GLU A 103 4.48 9.43 5.68
CA GLU A 103 4.56 8.58 6.88
C GLU A 103 5.57 7.43 6.76
N LEU A 104 5.96 7.03 5.54
CA LEU A 104 6.94 5.95 5.36
C LEU A 104 8.33 6.38 5.84
N PRO A 105 9.07 5.50 6.55
CA PRO A 105 10.44 5.80 6.95
C PRO A 105 11.31 6.03 5.72
N THR A 106 12.15 7.07 5.76
CA THR A 106 13.02 7.50 4.64
C THR A 106 14.40 6.85 4.65
N ALA A 107 14.76 6.14 5.73
CA ALA A 107 15.99 5.39 5.89
C ALA A 107 15.68 3.97 6.43
N PRO A 108 16.51 2.96 6.15
CA PRO A 108 16.41 1.70 6.86
C PRO A 108 16.56 2.01 8.35
N LEU A 109 15.56 1.61 9.15
CA LEU A 109 15.65 1.69 10.60
C LEU A 109 16.84 0.81 11.02
N SER A 110 18.01 1.42 11.24
CA SER A 110 19.10 0.74 11.90
C SER A 110 18.56 0.27 13.25
N THR A 111 18.47 -1.04 13.43
CA THR A 111 18.05 -1.71 14.65
C THR A 111 19.09 -1.52 15.76
N SER A 112 19.48 -0.28 16.06
CA SER A 112 20.49 0.09 17.04
C SER A 112 19.88 0.80 18.26
N GLN A 113 18.61 0.56 18.55
CA GLN A 113 17.95 1.02 19.79
C GLN A 113 17.03 -0.03 20.43
N ALA A 114 17.31 -1.32 20.25
CA ALA A 114 16.60 -2.39 20.96
C ALA A 114 17.33 -2.89 22.24
N SER A 115 18.47 -2.33 22.63
CA SER A 115 19.31 -2.91 23.70
C SER A 115 19.64 -1.97 24.88
N ALA A 116 18.84 -0.95 25.16
CA ALA A 116 19.13 -0.03 26.28
C ALA A 116 17.92 0.24 27.19
N ARG A 117 17.14 -0.79 27.52
CA ARG A 117 16.08 -0.70 28.56
C ARG A 117 15.97 -1.92 29.48
N ASP A 118 17.06 -2.67 29.65
CA ASP A 118 17.22 -3.63 30.76
C ASP A 118 18.50 -3.28 31.52
N HIS A 119 18.47 -2.18 32.30
CA HIS A 119 19.34 -1.95 33.46
C HIS A 119 18.52 -1.18 34.51
#